data_AF-A0A7S0LBQ1-F1
#
_entry.id   AF-A0A7S0LBQ1-F1
#
_cell.length_a   1.000
_cell.length_b   1.000
_cell.length_c   1.000
_cell.angle_alpha   90.00
_cell.angle_beta   90.00
_cell.angle_gamma   90.00
#
_symmetry.space_group_name_H-M   'P 1'
#
loop_
_entity.id
_entity.type
_entity.pdbx_description
1 polymer ?
#
loop_
_entity_poly.entity_id
_entity_poly.type
_entity_poly.pdbx_seq_one_letter_code
_entity_poly.pdbx_strand_id
1 'polypeptide(L)'
;EPSSAEFAACAAACYRGFVREVSSAAGTAVPALLLQRVSSALESMRRQGMFHTDIVLAPHKGQPMPTPTVVRRILVGQPGITYKYLGLRTFAHPWSGDGPPPVRALLELNEALMSRSAQLLAGGSGFGRAGPHAYNLTLINLLMPDEARGGVLRNKLGARLGGVSSEQAVSW
;
A
#
# COMPACT_ATOMS: atom_id res chain seq x y z
N GLU A 1 11.07 -15.45 2.89
CA GLU A 1 10.67 -14.57 4.01
C GLU A 1 11.90 -13.92 4.62
N PRO A 2 11.82 -12.75 5.25
CA PRO A 2 12.95 -12.08 5.90
C PRO A 2 13.68 -12.93 6.95
N SER A 3 13.04 -13.97 7.48
CA SER A 3 13.61 -14.93 8.43
C SER A 3 14.48 -16.02 7.79
N SER A 4 14.45 -16.20 6.46
CA SER A 4 15.27 -17.23 5.79
C SER A 4 16.69 -16.72 5.54
N ALA A 5 17.67 -17.61 5.68
CA ALA A 5 19.09 -17.28 5.53
C ALA A 5 19.42 -16.75 4.12
N GLU A 6 18.67 -17.19 3.12
CA GLU A 6 18.84 -16.84 1.71
C GLU A 6 18.19 -15.50 1.35
N PHE A 7 17.32 -14.95 2.20
CA PHE A 7 16.51 -13.77 1.88
C PHE A 7 17.35 -12.59 1.41
N ALA A 8 18.42 -12.25 2.14
CA ALA A 8 19.27 -11.11 1.81
C ALA A 8 19.99 -11.31 0.47
N ALA A 9 20.51 -12.51 0.22
CA ALA A 9 21.19 -12.85 -1.03
C ALA A 9 20.22 -12.80 -2.22
N CYS A 10 19.02 -13.38 -2.08
CA CYS A 10 17.99 -13.36 -3.13
C CYS A 10 17.48 -11.93 -3.39
N ALA A 11 17.24 -11.13 -2.34
CA ALA A 11 16.82 -9.75 -2.48
C ALA A 11 17.86 -8.92 -3.25
N ALA A 12 19.14 -9.06 -2.90
CA ALA A 12 20.23 -8.35 -3.56
C ALA A 12 20.42 -8.76 -5.03
N ALA A 13 20.35 -10.07 -5.32
CA ALA A 13 20.60 -10.60 -6.67
C ALA A 13 19.42 -10.42 -7.64
N CYS A 14 18.18 -10.58 -7.15
CA CYS A 14 17.00 -10.68 -8.01
C CYS A 14 16.06 -9.47 -7.93
N TYR A 15 16.15 -8.65 -6.89
CA TYR A 15 15.22 -7.55 -6.62
C TYR A 15 15.97 -6.22 -6.53
N ARG A 16 16.82 -5.93 -7.53
CA ARG A 16 17.55 -4.67 -7.60
C ARG A 16 16.60 -3.49 -7.40
N GLY A 17 16.95 -2.65 -6.44
CA GLY A 17 16.19 -1.45 -6.09
C GLY A 17 15.00 -1.64 -5.16
N PHE A 18 14.75 -2.85 -4.69
CA PHE A 18 13.87 -3.09 -3.55
C PHE A 18 14.55 -2.60 -2.26
N VAL A 19 13.87 -1.73 -1.52
CA VAL A 19 14.30 -1.24 -0.20
C VAL A 19 13.23 -1.63 0.81
N ARG A 20 13.66 -2.23 1.92
CA ARG A 20 12.80 -2.57 3.05
C ARG A 20 13.15 -1.69 4.24
N GLU A 21 12.16 -0.95 4.74
CA GLU A 21 12.27 -0.15 5.95
C GLU A 21 11.39 -0.75 7.04
N VAL A 22 11.89 -0.79 8.28
CA VAL A 22 11.18 -1.39 9.42
C VAL A 22 10.81 -0.29 10.41
N SER A 23 9.53 -0.25 10.80
CA SER A 23 8.95 0.81 11.63
C SER A 23 9.54 0.94 13.05
N SER A 24 10.28 -0.06 13.54
CA SER A 24 10.82 -0.11 14.91
C SER A 24 12.29 0.26 15.01
N ALA A 25 12.99 0.54 13.90
CA ALA A 25 14.39 0.92 13.93
C ALA A 25 14.53 2.43 14.21
N ALA A 26 15.49 2.81 15.07
CA ALA A 26 15.92 4.20 15.15
C ALA A 26 16.36 4.66 13.75
N GLY A 27 15.67 5.66 13.20
CA GLY A 27 15.87 6.11 11.81
C GLY A 27 14.74 5.77 10.83
N THR A 28 13.52 5.48 11.30
CA THR A 28 12.36 5.40 10.40
C THR A 28 12.14 6.71 9.66
N ALA A 29 11.85 6.60 8.37
CA ALA A 29 11.48 7.72 7.51
C ALA A 29 10.24 8.49 7.98
N VAL A 30 9.34 7.80 8.69
CA VAL A 30 8.06 8.34 9.13
C VAL A 30 8.06 8.39 10.66
N PRO A 31 7.87 9.58 11.27
CA PRO A 31 7.77 9.72 12.72
C PRO A 31 6.63 8.89 13.31
N ALA A 32 6.83 8.31 14.49
CA ALA A 32 5.82 7.47 15.17
C ALA A 32 4.49 8.21 15.37
N LEU A 33 4.53 9.50 15.70
CA LEU A 33 3.32 10.32 15.84
C LEU A 33 2.53 10.45 14.52
N LEU A 34 3.23 10.57 13.38
CA LEU A 34 2.59 10.60 12.07
C LEU A 34 1.96 9.24 11.74
N LEU A 35 2.67 8.14 12.03
CA LEU A 35 2.10 6.78 11.87
C LEU A 35 0.83 6.59 12.69
N GLN A 36 0.80 7.05 13.95
CA GLN A 36 -0.40 6.98 14.79
C GLN A 36 -1.58 7.75 14.16
N ARG A 37 -1.33 8.98 13.67
CA ARG A 37 -2.35 9.81 13.02
C ARG A 37 -2.86 9.19 11.72
N VAL A 38 -1.98 8.59 10.92
CA VAL A 38 -2.34 7.83 9.71
C VAL A 38 -3.24 6.65 10.09
N SER A 39 -2.86 5.86 11.09
CA SER A 39 -3.66 4.74 11.55
C SER A 39 -5.05 5.17 12.02
N SER A 40 -5.16 6.24 12.80
CA SER A 40 -6.45 6.80 13.22
C SER A 40 -7.27 7.32 12.04
N ALA A 41 -6.62 7.93 11.04
CA ALA A 41 -7.29 8.40 9.83
C ALA A 41 -7.86 7.24 9.01
N LEU A 42 -7.07 6.18 8.76
CA LEU A 42 -7.50 4.99 8.03
C LEU A 42 -8.69 4.30 8.72
N GLU A 43 -8.64 4.20 10.05
CA GLU A 43 -9.73 3.64 10.85
C GLU A 43 -10.99 4.50 10.78
N SER A 44 -10.85 5.83 10.83
CA SER A 44 -11.97 6.76 10.67
C SER A 44 -12.61 6.63 9.28
N MET A 45 -11.80 6.59 8.21
CA MET A 45 -12.26 6.39 6.83
C MET A 45 -12.99 5.06 6.65
N ARG A 46 -12.50 4.00 7.31
CA ARG A 46 -13.15 2.69 7.34
C ARG A 46 -14.53 2.77 7.98
N ARG A 47 -14.64 3.38 9.17
CA ARG A 47 -15.92 3.54 9.89
C ARG A 47 -16.92 4.40 9.11
N GLN A 48 -16.44 5.37 8.36
CA GLN A 48 -17.26 6.22 7.49
C GLN A 48 -17.65 5.54 6.17
N GLY A 49 -17.21 4.30 5.92
CA GLY A 49 -17.59 3.56 4.72
C GLY A 49 -16.94 4.07 3.42
N MET A 50 -15.82 4.79 3.51
CA MET A 50 -15.18 5.43 2.35
C MET A 50 -14.44 4.45 1.41
N PHE A 51 -14.32 3.18 1.79
CA PHE A 51 -13.69 2.14 0.98
C PHE A 51 -14.72 1.37 0.16
N HIS A 52 -14.52 1.28 -1.15
CA HIS A 52 -15.48 0.66 -2.07
C HIS A 52 -14.88 -0.56 -2.78
N THR A 53 -15.74 -1.50 -3.17
CA THR A 53 -15.34 -2.61 -4.04
C THR A 53 -15.30 -2.11 -5.48
N ASP A 54 -14.13 -2.21 -6.10
CA ASP A 54 -13.97 -1.86 -7.51
C ASP A 54 -14.52 -2.98 -8.39
N ILE A 55 -15.20 -2.62 -9.49
CA ILE A 55 -15.52 -3.54 -10.58
C ILE A 55 -14.51 -3.28 -11.70
N VAL A 56 -13.57 -4.21 -11.86
CA VAL A 56 -12.48 -4.11 -12.85
C VAL A 56 -12.70 -5.09 -14.00
N LEU A 57 -12.04 -4.89 -15.12
CA LEU A 57 -12.00 -5.83 -16.23
C LEU A 57 -10.85 -6.81 -16.03
N ALA A 58 -11.19 -8.05 -15.66
CA ALA A 58 -10.22 -9.15 -15.57
C ALA A 58 -10.42 -10.12 -16.74
N PRO A 59 -9.36 -10.73 -17.28
CA PRO A 59 -9.48 -11.73 -18.32
C PRO A 59 -10.13 -13.01 -17.76
N HIS A 60 -11.25 -13.41 -18.36
CA HIS A 60 -11.91 -14.68 -18.12
C HIS A 60 -12.07 -15.40 -19.46
N LYS A 61 -11.44 -16.57 -19.62
CA LYS A 61 -11.42 -17.34 -20.88
C LYS A 61 -11.02 -16.49 -22.10
N GLY A 62 -10.05 -15.59 -21.93
CA GLY A 62 -9.56 -14.71 -23.01
C GLY A 62 -10.40 -13.47 -23.29
N GLN A 63 -11.51 -13.26 -22.59
CA GLN A 63 -12.36 -12.07 -22.75
C GLN A 63 -12.37 -11.20 -21.48
N PRO A 64 -12.40 -9.86 -21.59
CA PRO A 64 -12.50 -8.97 -20.45
C PRO A 64 -13.88 -9.08 -19.81
N MET A 65 -13.93 -9.47 -18.53
CA MET A 65 -15.17 -9.60 -17.77
C MET A 65 -15.16 -8.67 -16.54
N PRO A 66 -16.27 -7.95 -16.27
CA PRO A 66 -16.46 -7.21 -15.03
C PRO A 66 -16.31 -8.14 -13.82
N THR A 67 -15.33 -7.85 -12.97
CA THR A 67 -14.95 -8.69 -11.84
C THR A 67 -14.77 -7.81 -10.60
N PRO A 68 -15.46 -8.11 -9.49
CA PRO A 68 -15.26 -7.36 -8.25
C PRO A 68 -13.89 -7.68 -7.65
N THR A 69 -13.21 -6.66 -7.12
CA THR A 69 -11.96 -6.88 -6.41
C THR A 69 -12.19 -7.46 -5.02
N VAL A 70 -11.25 -8.30 -4.56
CA VAL A 70 -11.29 -8.89 -3.22
C VAL A 70 -11.04 -7.83 -2.14
N VAL A 71 -10.16 -6.87 -2.43
CA VAL A 71 -9.91 -5.73 -1.54
C VAL A 71 -10.86 -4.58 -1.89
N ARG A 72 -11.26 -3.83 -0.87
CA ARG A 72 -11.93 -2.54 -1.01
C ARG A 72 -10.89 -1.44 -1.09
N ARG A 73 -11.17 -0.37 -1.83
CA ARG A 73 -10.20 0.69 -2.08
C ARG A 73 -10.80 2.08 -1.95
N ILE A 74 -9.90 3.02 -1.72
CA ILE A 74 -10.14 4.45 -1.91
C ILE A 74 -8.92 5.05 -2.59
N LEU A 75 -9.15 5.95 -3.55
CA LEU A 75 -8.11 6.76 -4.16
C LEU A 75 -8.08 8.11 -3.45
N VAL A 76 -6.90 8.53 -3.00
CA VAL A 76 -6.67 9.82 -2.36
C VAL A 76 -5.52 10.51 -3.09
N GLY A 77 -5.60 11.82 -3.33
CA GLY A 77 -4.55 12.51 -4.09
C GLY A 77 -4.81 13.99 -4.34
N GLN A 78 -4.08 14.53 -5.31
CA GLN A 78 -4.29 15.90 -5.78
C GLN A 78 -5.74 16.11 -6.28
N PRO A 79 -6.32 17.30 -6.07
CA PRO A 79 -7.65 17.62 -6.60
C PRO A 79 -7.75 17.36 -8.11
N GLY A 80 -8.80 16.63 -8.52
CA GLY A 80 -9.06 16.29 -9.91
C GLY A 80 -8.21 15.14 -10.50
N ILE A 81 -7.26 14.58 -9.74
CA ILE A 81 -6.45 13.46 -10.23
C ILE A 81 -7.28 12.18 -10.34
N THR A 82 -6.91 11.34 -11.30
CA THR A 82 -7.57 10.05 -11.53
C THR A 82 -6.52 8.96 -11.79
N TYR A 83 -6.88 7.72 -11.48
CA TYR A 83 -6.03 6.55 -11.71
C TYR A 83 -6.80 5.53 -12.56
N LYS A 84 -6.17 4.99 -13.61
CA LYS A 84 -6.78 3.98 -14.48
C LYS A 84 -6.08 2.64 -14.27
N TYR A 85 -6.84 1.62 -13.89
CA TYR A 85 -6.35 0.26 -13.70
C TYR A 85 -7.40 -0.75 -14.13
N LEU A 86 -6.99 -1.75 -14.91
CA LEU A 86 -7.84 -2.84 -15.40
C LEU A 86 -9.20 -2.34 -15.95
N GLY A 87 -9.17 -1.35 -16.84
CA GLY A 87 -10.39 -0.81 -17.48
C GLY A 87 -11.24 0.13 -16.62
N LEU A 88 -10.99 0.24 -15.32
CA LEU A 88 -11.67 1.18 -14.42
C LEU A 88 -10.84 2.47 -14.28
N ARG A 89 -11.50 3.64 -14.33
CA ARG A 89 -10.92 4.92 -13.92
C ARG A 89 -11.54 5.36 -12.60
N THR A 90 -10.71 5.46 -11.56
CA THR A 90 -11.11 5.96 -10.24
C THR A 90 -10.72 7.42 -10.07
N PHE A 91 -11.55 8.17 -9.36
CA PHE A 91 -11.35 9.59 -9.06
C PHE A 91 -10.89 9.73 -7.62
N ALA A 92 -9.90 10.61 -7.39
CA ALA A 92 -9.33 10.75 -6.07
C ALA A 92 -10.21 11.63 -5.18
N HIS A 93 -10.33 11.25 -3.91
CA HIS A 93 -10.69 12.20 -2.86
C HIS A 93 -9.53 13.19 -2.66
N PRO A 94 -9.78 14.50 -2.74
CA PRO A 94 -8.72 15.49 -2.62
C PRO A 94 -8.15 15.51 -1.20
N TRP A 95 -6.82 15.52 -1.08
CA TRP A 95 -6.12 15.64 0.21
C TRP A 95 -5.83 17.08 0.66
N SER A 96 -6.13 18.06 -0.18
CA SER A 96 -5.96 19.49 0.07
C SER A 96 -7.29 20.21 -0.17
N GLY A 97 -7.53 21.32 0.54
CA GLY A 97 -8.80 22.06 0.53
C GLY A 97 -9.80 21.53 1.56
N ASP A 98 -11.09 21.53 1.21
CA ASP A 98 -12.22 21.11 2.08
C ASP A 98 -12.32 19.59 2.28
N GLY A 99 -11.21 18.86 2.10
CA GLY A 99 -11.16 17.43 2.31
C GLY A 99 -11.46 17.08 3.76
N PRO A 100 -12.11 15.93 4.04
CA PRO A 100 -12.42 15.54 5.41
C PRO A 100 -11.13 15.38 6.23
N PRO A 101 -11.13 15.72 7.54
CA PRO A 101 -9.96 15.66 8.41
C PRO A 101 -9.04 14.43 8.30
N PRO A 102 -9.53 13.18 8.11
CA PRO A 102 -8.64 12.02 7.95
C PRO A 102 -7.70 12.11 6.75
N VAL A 103 -8.05 12.83 5.69
CA VAL A 103 -7.27 12.85 4.45
C VAL A 103 -5.98 13.67 4.58
N ARG A 104 -5.92 14.61 5.52
CA ARG A 104 -4.72 15.43 5.78
C ARG A 104 -3.53 14.61 6.29
N ALA A 105 -3.76 13.62 7.15
CA ALA A 105 -2.69 12.74 7.63
C ALA A 105 -2.06 11.93 6.48
N LEU A 106 -2.84 11.62 5.44
CA LEU A 106 -2.34 10.93 4.24
C LEU A 106 -1.47 11.84 3.36
N LEU A 107 -1.76 13.15 3.30
CA LEU A 107 -0.88 14.12 2.63
C LEU A 107 0.47 14.20 3.33
N GLU A 108 0.48 14.32 4.66
CA GLU A 108 1.73 14.37 5.43
C GLU A 108 2.54 13.08 5.29
N LEU A 109 1.87 11.92 5.26
CA LEU A 109 2.53 10.65 4.95
C LEU A 109 3.12 10.65 3.55
N ASN A 110 2.38 11.13 2.56
CA ASN A 110 2.85 11.23 1.18
C ASN A 110 4.12 12.08 1.11
N GLU A 111 4.14 13.25 1.75
CA GLU A 111 5.31 14.14 1.83
C GLU A 111 6.53 13.47 2.49
N ALA A 112 6.31 12.79 3.62
CA ALA A 112 7.38 12.04 4.29
C ALA A 112 7.97 10.94 3.39
N LEU A 113 7.11 10.19 2.69
CA LEU A 113 7.54 9.14 1.76
C LEU A 113 8.24 9.71 0.51
N MET A 114 7.80 10.84 -0.02
CA MET A 114 8.48 11.52 -1.13
C MET A 114 9.90 11.96 -0.72
N SER A 115 10.02 12.59 0.46
CA SER A 115 11.32 12.99 1.02
C SER A 115 12.24 11.80 1.22
N ARG A 116 11.70 10.69 1.76
CA ARG A 116 12.46 9.46 1.95
C ARG A 116 12.92 8.84 0.64
N SER A 117 12.03 8.73 -0.34
CA SER A 117 12.39 8.21 -1.66
C SER A 117 13.48 9.06 -2.32
N ALA A 118 13.43 10.38 -2.17
CA ALA A 118 14.50 11.27 -2.63
C ALA A 118 15.84 10.99 -1.95
N GLN A 119 15.86 10.80 -0.62
CA GLN A 119 17.07 10.44 0.12
C GLN A 119 17.65 9.08 -0.33
N LEU A 120 16.80 8.07 -0.49
CA LEU A 120 17.22 6.74 -0.94
C LEU A 120 17.86 6.80 -2.33
N LEU A 121 17.23 7.51 -3.27
CA LEU A 121 17.76 7.72 -4.61
C LEU A 121 19.08 8.49 -4.58
N ALA A 122 19.17 9.58 -3.83
CA ALA A 122 20.41 10.36 -3.69
C ALA A 122 21.56 9.53 -3.11
N GLY A 123 21.26 8.65 -2.15
CA GLY A 123 22.19 7.68 -1.57
C GLY A 123 22.57 6.50 -2.48
N GLY A 124 22.01 6.43 -3.70
CA GLY A 124 22.27 5.34 -4.64
C GLY A 124 21.57 4.03 -4.29
N SER A 125 20.66 4.04 -3.30
CA SER A 125 19.73 2.93 -3.08
C SER A 125 18.67 2.94 -4.18
N GLY A 126 18.17 1.76 -4.58
CA GLY A 126 17.23 1.68 -5.70
C GLY A 126 17.87 1.23 -7.02
N PHE A 127 17.31 1.71 -8.14
CA PHE A 127 17.84 1.48 -9.48
C PHE A 127 19.04 2.39 -9.86
N GLY A 128 19.44 3.33 -8.98
CA GLY A 128 20.50 4.30 -9.20
C GLY A 128 20.18 5.66 -8.58
N ARG A 129 20.92 6.71 -8.97
CA ARG A 129 20.79 8.08 -8.43
C ARG A 129 19.61 8.90 -8.95
N ALA A 130 18.73 8.30 -9.75
CA ALA A 130 17.60 8.98 -10.39
C ALA A 130 16.37 8.09 -10.43
N GLY A 131 15.20 8.67 -10.18
CA GLY A 131 13.91 7.99 -10.22
C GLY A 131 12.76 8.91 -9.81
N PRO A 132 11.53 8.64 -10.30
CA PRO A 132 10.36 9.41 -9.91
C PRO A 132 10.03 9.15 -8.44
N HIS A 133 9.86 10.22 -7.67
CA HIS A 133 9.46 10.18 -6.26
C HIS A 133 8.36 11.19 -5.94
N ALA A 134 7.87 11.94 -6.94
CA ALA A 134 6.79 12.91 -6.78
C ALA A 134 5.43 12.21 -6.86
N TYR A 135 5.01 11.62 -5.75
CA TYR A 135 3.72 10.92 -5.65
C TYR A 135 2.57 11.93 -5.60
N ASN A 136 1.64 11.84 -6.56
CA ASN A 136 0.49 12.73 -6.68
C ASN A 136 -0.85 12.09 -6.24
N LEU A 137 -0.82 10.81 -5.91
CA LEU A 137 -1.95 10.04 -5.40
C LEU A 137 -1.47 8.81 -4.63
N THR A 138 -2.38 8.21 -3.86
CA THR A 138 -2.23 6.93 -3.20
C THR A 138 -3.52 6.11 -3.36
N LEU A 139 -3.38 4.83 -3.70
CA LEU A 139 -4.46 3.87 -3.75
C LEU A 139 -4.40 3.01 -2.49
N ILE A 140 -5.33 3.24 -1.57
CA ILE A 140 -5.34 2.60 -0.27
C ILE A 140 -6.21 1.36 -0.34
N ASN A 141 -5.69 0.23 0.12
CA ASN A 141 -6.38 -1.06 0.10
C ASN A 141 -6.81 -1.45 1.51
N LEU A 142 -8.06 -1.89 1.65
CA LEU A 142 -8.62 -2.50 2.84
C LEU A 142 -9.04 -3.92 2.48
N LEU A 143 -8.60 -4.88 3.29
CA LEU A 143 -9.07 -6.26 3.27
C LEU A 143 -9.33 -6.67 4.70
N MET A 144 -10.60 -6.91 5.04
CA MET A 144 -10.93 -7.44 6.35
C MET A 144 -10.63 -8.95 6.38
N PRO A 145 -10.23 -9.53 7.53
CA PRO A 145 -9.95 -10.96 7.63
C PRO A 145 -11.12 -11.86 7.19
N ASP A 146 -12.36 -11.45 7.45
CA ASP A 146 -13.59 -12.13 7.06
C ASP A 146 -13.93 -11.98 5.56
N GLU A 147 -13.41 -10.94 4.90
CA GLU A 147 -13.58 -10.70 3.46
C GLU A 147 -12.59 -11.52 2.60
N ALA A 148 -11.54 -12.09 3.20
CA ALA A 148 -10.58 -12.94 2.51
C ALA A 148 -11.23 -14.28 2.13
N ARG A 149 -11.90 -14.33 0.97
CA ARG A 149 -12.65 -15.48 0.41
C ARG A 149 -11.79 -16.72 0.05
N GLY A 150 -10.80 -17.10 0.86
CA GLY A 150 -9.93 -18.25 0.56
C GLY A 150 -9.04 -18.76 1.70
N GLY A 151 -9.18 -18.25 2.93
CA GLY A 151 -8.24 -18.60 4.00
C GLY A 151 -6.83 -18.04 3.72
N VAL A 152 -5.79 -18.77 4.17
CA VAL A 152 -4.38 -18.34 4.09
C VAL A 152 -4.03 -17.77 2.70
N LEU A 153 -3.40 -16.60 2.66
CA LEU A 153 -2.90 -15.97 1.43
C LEU A 153 -2.10 -17.00 0.62
N ARG A 154 -2.27 -17.03 -0.70
CA ARG A 154 -1.54 -17.96 -1.57
C ARG A 154 -0.85 -17.21 -2.70
N ASN A 155 0.31 -17.69 -3.12
CA ASN A 155 0.97 -17.20 -4.32
C ASN A 155 0.21 -17.68 -5.58
N LYS A 156 0.64 -17.20 -6.76
CA LYS A 156 0.02 -17.57 -8.05
C LYS A 156 0.09 -19.06 -8.39
N LEU A 157 0.97 -19.81 -7.72
CA LEU A 157 1.11 -21.27 -7.85
C LEU A 157 0.26 -22.03 -6.80
N GLY A 158 -0.54 -21.31 -6.01
CA GLY A 158 -1.38 -21.89 -4.96
C GLY A 158 -0.66 -22.21 -3.65
N ALA A 159 0.64 -21.92 -3.54
CA ALA A 159 1.40 -22.15 -2.30
C ALA A 159 1.00 -21.12 -1.23
N ARG A 160 0.82 -21.56 0.01
CA ARG A 160 0.47 -20.69 1.13
C ARG A 160 1.61 -19.70 1.41
N LEU A 161 1.25 -18.45 1.67
CA LEU A 161 2.10 -17.35 2.09
C LEU A 161 1.71 -17.00 3.53
N GLY A 162 2.70 -16.94 4.44
CA GLY A 162 2.48 -16.57 5.83
C GLY A 162 1.62 -17.57 6.61
N GLY A 163 2.21 -18.67 7.07
CA GLY A 163 1.67 -19.44 8.19
C GLY A 163 2.26 -18.91 9.49
N VAL A 164 1.47 -18.25 10.32
CA VAL A 164 1.87 -17.91 11.68
C VAL A 164 1.62 -19.16 12.54
N SER A 165 2.65 -19.65 13.24
CA SER A 165 2.44 -20.48 14.44
C SER A 165 1.44 -19.75 15.34
N SER A 166 0.49 -20.46 15.92
CA SER A 166 -0.65 -19.95 16.71
C SER A 166 -0.30 -19.13 17.98
N GLU A 167 0.93 -18.62 18.14
CA GLU A 167 1.41 -17.94 19.35
C GLU A 167 1.63 -16.43 19.23
N GLN A 168 1.43 -15.79 18.08
CA GLN A 168 1.67 -14.33 17.93
C GLN A 168 0.41 -13.48 17.70
N ALA A 169 -0.78 -14.04 17.95
CA ALA A 169 -2.00 -13.25 18.01
C ALA A 169 -2.16 -12.59 19.39
N VAL A 170 -1.36 -11.56 19.71
CA VAL A 170 -1.64 -10.70 20.86
C VAL A 170 -1.33 -9.21 20.57
N SER A 171 -2.39 -8.42 20.77
CA SER A 171 -2.51 -6.99 21.09
C SER A 171 -2.07 -5.95 20.06
N TRP A 172 -3.06 -5.16 19.63
CA TRP A 172 -2.90 -3.76 19.24
C TRP A 172 -2.45 -2.92 20.44
#